data_AF-A0A924DV92-F1
#
_entry.id   AF-A0A924DV92-F1
#
_cell.length_a   1.000
_cell.length_b   1.000
_cell.length_c   1.000
_cell.angle_alpha   90.00
_cell.angle_beta   90.00
_cell.angle_gamma   90.00
#
_symmetry.space_group_name_H-M   'P 1'
#
loop_
_entity.id
_entity.type
_entity.pdbx_description
1 polymer ?
#
loop_
_entity_poly.entity_id
_entity_poly.type
_entity_poly.pdbx_seq_one_letter_code
_entity_poly.pdbx_strand_id
1 'polypeptide(L)'
;MTLSPVRSIGLVLAVLAIGLPIADTSAASLVPVAADLQAPVPAHPVAMRFAIVKTAEASSKEGPLYAQGDPFKAVTINYSAVLVQHSRGTFLFDT
;
A
#
# COMPACT_ATOMS: atom_id res chain seq x y z
N MET A 1 57.47 -39.23 -14.20
CA MET A 1 57.62 -39.33 -12.74
C MET A 1 56.84 -38.18 -12.13
N THR A 2 55.54 -38.36 -11.84
CA THR A 2 54.97 -38.80 -10.55
C THR A 2 55.15 -37.75 -9.45
N LEU A 3 54.05 -37.09 -9.05
CA LEU A 3 53.45 -37.11 -7.70
C LEU A 3 52.55 -35.87 -7.47
N SER A 4 51.29 -36.11 -7.13
CA SER A 4 50.50 -35.18 -6.30
C SER A 4 50.87 -35.40 -4.82
N PRO A 5 50.75 -34.38 -3.96
CA PRO A 5 49.74 -34.44 -2.90
C PRO A 5 49.03 -33.07 -2.71
N VAL A 6 47.69 -33.01 -2.64
CA VAL A 6 46.84 -33.10 -1.43
C VAL A 6 46.83 -31.83 -0.55
N ARG A 7 45.68 -31.14 -0.67
CA ARG A 7 44.84 -30.48 0.35
C ARG A 7 45.31 -29.22 1.10
N SER A 8 44.52 -28.18 0.85
CA SER A 8 43.82 -27.33 1.81
C SER A 8 44.64 -26.62 2.88
N ILE A 9 44.58 -25.28 2.91
CA ILE A 9 44.37 -24.44 4.10
C ILE A 9 44.34 -22.97 3.65
N GLY A 10 43.34 -22.22 4.13
CA GLY A 10 43.54 -20.82 4.47
C GLY A 10 43.22 -19.78 3.41
N LEU A 11 41.94 -19.65 3.04
CA LEU A 11 41.40 -18.33 2.69
C LEU A 11 41.42 -17.49 3.97
N VAL A 12 42.34 -16.51 4.10
CA VAL A 12 42.12 -15.38 5.00
C VAL A 12 42.85 -14.13 4.53
N LEU A 13 42.22 -13.00 4.80
CA LEU A 13 42.68 -11.60 4.84
C LEU A 13 42.67 -10.86 3.49
N ALA A 14 42.11 -9.67 3.39
CA ALA A 14 41.23 -8.89 4.27
C ALA A 14 40.87 -7.66 3.45
N VAL A 15 39.58 -7.42 3.21
CA VAL A 15 39.14 -6.06 2.89
C VAL A 15 38.84 -5.40 4.22
N LEU A 16 39.76 -4.51 4.58
CA LEU A 16 39.73 -3.70 5.78
C LEU A 16 38.47 -2.83 5.79
N ALA A 17 37.79 -2.90 6.93
CA ALA A 17 36.57 -2.20 7.26
C ALA A 17 36.73 -0.68 7.21
N ILE A 18 35.80 -0.01 6.55
CA ILE A 18 35.27 1.27 7.02
C ILE A 18 33.73 1.21 6.88
N GLY A 19 33.04 1.06 8.02
CA GLY A 19 31.65 1.48 8.20
C GLY A 19 30.54 0.45 7.91
N LEU A 20 30.21 -0.38 8.90
CA LEU A 20 29.02 -1.24 9.06
C LEU A 20 27.66 -0.47 9.08
N PRO A 21 26.46 -1.10 9.02
CA PRO A 21 26.13 -2.48 8.65
C PRO A 21 25.09 -2.62 7.51
N ILE A 22 25.13 -3.75 6.83
CA ILE A 22 23.98 -4.35 6.11
C ILE A 22 23.21 -5.20 7.13
N ALA A 23 21.98 -4.80 7.46
CA ALA A 23 20.90 -5.60 8.06
C ALA A 23 19.70 -4.64 8.18
N ASP A 24 18.47 -4.91 7.74
CA ASP A 24 17.83 -6.17 7.41
C ASP A 24 17.15 -6.08 6.06
N THR A 25 17.13 -7.20 5.34
CA THR A 25 15.97 -7.57 4.52
C THR A 25 14.77 -7.61 5.46
N SER A 26 14.19 -6.45 5.74
CA SER A 26 12.82 -6.40 6.22
C SER A 26 12.02 -6.92 5.04
N ALA A 27 11.56 -8.17 5.19
CA ALA A 27 10.49 -8.69 4.39
C ALA A 27 9.51 -7.53 4.20
N ALA A 28 9.35 -7.05 2.96
CA ALA A 28 8.18 -6.29 2.61
C ALA A 28 7.05 -7.20 3.04
N SER A 29 6.54 -6.95 4.24
CA SER A 29 5.31 -7.52 4.72
C SER A 29 4.32 -6.93 3.75
N LEU A 30 4.11 -7.67 2.66
CA LEU A 30 2.89 -7.63 1.90
C LEU A 30 1.85 -8.07 2.93
N VAL A 31 1.49 -7.14 3.81
CA VAL A 31 0.24 -7.21 4.55
C VAL A 31 -0.75 -7.35 3.41
N PRO A 32 -1.39 -8.50 3.25
CA PRO A 32 -2.49 -8.56 2.32
C PRO A 32 -3.51 -7.63 2.96
N VAL A 33 -3.61 -6.39 2.45
CA VAL A 33 -4.79 -5.57 2.66
C VAL A 33 -5.89 -6.17 1.77
N ALA A 34 -6.16 -7.45 1.98
CA ALA A 34 -7.51 -7.94 2.03
C ALA A 34 -8.02 -7.53 3.43
N ALA A 35 -8.11 -6.21 3.66
CA ALA A 35 -9.07 -5.72 4.62
C ALA A 35 -10.39 -6.21 4.06
N ASP A 36 -10.88 -7.28 4.67
CA ASP A 36 -12.20 -7.82 4.49
C ASP A 36 -13.17 -6.64 4.63
N LEU A 37 -13.51 -6.01 3.50
CA LEU A 37 -14.55 -5.01 3.38
C LEU A 37 -15.87 -5.78 3.51
N GLN A 38 -16.05 -6.38 4.69
CA GLN A 38 -17.24 -7.11 5.04
C GLN A 38 -18.30 -6.06 5.33
N ALA A 39 -18.99 -5.67 4.26
CA ALA A 39 -20.15 -4.81 4.37
C ALA A 39 -21.13 -5.43 5.39
N PRO A 40 -21.62 -4.66 6.38
CA PRO A 40 -22.42 -5.19 7.48
C PRO A 40 -23.60 -6.01 6.95
N VAL A 41 -23.84 -7.21 7.47
CA VAL A 41 -24.89 -8.13 6.98
C VAL A 41 -26.28 -7.68 7.50
N PRO A 42 -27.17 -7.09 6.67
CA PRO A 42 -28.55 -6.80 6.99
C PRO A 42 -29.34 -8.01 7.43
N ALA A 43 -30.22 -7.75 8.38
CA ALA A 43 -31.20 -8.69 8.93
C ALA A 43 -32.32 -9.08 7.94
N HIS A 44 -32.37 -8.47 6.75
CA HIS A 44 -33.36 -8.73 5.70
C HIS A 44 -32.65 -8.89 4.34
N PRO A 45 -33.23 -9.58 3.35
CA PRO A 45 -32.64 -9.67 2.02
C PRO A 45 -32.62 -8.28 1.38
N VAL A 46 -31.47 -7.62 1.44
CA VAL A 46 -31.26 -6.31 0.82
C VAL A 46 -30.84 -6.54 -0.62
N ALA A 47 -31.62 -6.01 -1.56
CA ALA A 47 -31.34 -6.13 -3.00
C ALA A 47 -30.02 -5.43 -3.40
N MET A 48 -29.56 -4.45 -2.62
CA MET A 48 -28.39 -3.62 -2.92
C MET A 48 -27.73 -3.04 -1.68
N ARG A 49 -26.40 -3.14 -1.57
CA ARG A 49 -25.61 -2.50 -0.51
C ARG A 49 -24.69 -1.46 -1.11
N PHE A 50 -24.47 -0.38 -0.37
CA PHE A 50 -23.59 0.71 -0.75
C PHE A 50 -22.53 0.88 0.33
N ALA A 51 -21.29 1.09 -0.08
CA ALA A 51 -20.21 1.54 0.78
C ALA A 51 -19.48 2.71 0.12
N ILE A 52 -19.20 3.74 0.92
CA ILE A 52 -18.31 4.84 0.53
C ILE A 52 -16.94 4.50 1.07
N VAL A 53 -15.98 4.33 0.16
CA VAL A 53 -14.60 3.94 0.49
C VAL A 53 -13.73 5.18 0.36
N LYS A 54 -13.13 5.64 1.45
CA LYS A 54 -12.09 6.69 1.37
C LYS A 54 -10.87 6.08 0.67
N THR A 55 -10.44 6.68 -0.44
CA THR A 55 -9.33 6.17 -1.26
C THR A 55 -8.05 6.98 -1.07
N ALA A 56 -8.17 8.29 -0.87
CA ALA A 56 -7.03 9.17 -0.65
C ALA A 56 -7.45 10.46 0.07
N GLU A 57 -6.44 11.25 0.41
CA GLU A 57 -6.59 12.60 0.96
C GLU A 57 -5.55 13.51 0.31
N ALA A 58 -5.94 14.73 -0.06
CA ALA A 58 -5.02 15.74 -0.55
C ALA A 58 -5.33 17.11 0.05
N SER A 59 -4.30 17.95 0.17
CA SER A 59 -4.48 19.37 0.46
C SER A 59 -4.64 20.15 -0.85
N SER A 60 -5.56 21.11 -0.85
CA SER A 60 -5.79 22.03 -1.96
C SER A 60 -6.03 23.45 -1.42
N LYS A 61 -6.30 24.39 -2.32
CA LYS A 61 -6.81 25.73 -2.00
C LYS A 61 -8.31 25.79 -2.24
N GLU A 62 -9.01 26.74 -1.61
CA GLU A 62 -10.45 26.90 -1.85
C GLU A 62 -10.76 27.43 -3.25
N GLY A 63 -9.89 28.26 -3.84
CA GLY A 63 -10.12 28.87 -5.16
C GLY A 63 -10.50 27.88 -6.27
N PRO A 64 -9.83 26.73 -6.42
CA PRO A 64 -10.23 25.70 -7.39
C PRO A 64 -11.52 24.94 -7.08
N LEU A 65 -12.03 25.02 -5.85
CA LEU A 65 -13.15 24.18 -5.36
C LEU A 65 -14.46 24.95 -5.28
N TYR A 66 -14.41 26.24 -4.97
CA TYR A 66 -15.57 27.09 -4.79
C TYR A 66 -15.48 28.29 -5.72
N ALA A 67 -16.58 28.62 -6.40
CA ALA A 67 -16.67 29.90 -7.07
C ALA A 67 -16.52 31.03 -6.03
N GLN A 68 -15.59 31.96 -6.26
CA GLN A 68 -15.19 32.99 -5.28
C GLN A 68 -14.53 32.44 -4.00
N GLY A 69 -13.99 31.22 -4.02
CA GLY A 69 -13.19 30.68 -2.91
C GLY A 69 -11.88 31.46 -2.71
N ASP A 70 -11.39 31.46 -1.48
CA ASP A 70 -10.12 32.13 -1.15
C ASP A 70 -8.93 31.36 -1.77
N PRO A 71 -8.11 31.98 -2.63
CA PRO A 71 -6.99 31.29 -3.29
C PRO A 71 -5.85 30.93 -2.32
N PHE A 72 -5.83 31.48 -1.11
CA PHE A 72 -4.77 31.25 -0.13
C PHE A 72 -5.19 30.30 0.99
N LYS A 73 -6.50 30.20 1.27
CA LYS A 73 -7.02 29.29 2.29
C LYS A 73 -6.80 27.83 1.87
N ALA A 74 -6.08 27.10 2.72
CA ALA A 74 -5.84 25.68 2.55
C ALA A 74 -7.04 24.86 3.03
N VAL A 75 -7.36 23.80 2.30
CA VAL A 75 -8.40 22.83 2.66
C VAL A 75 -7.94 21.41 2.35
N THR A 76 -8.61 20.46 2.98
CA THR A 76 -8.38 19.03 2.78
C THR A 76 -9.53 18.44 1.97
N ILE A 77 -9.19 17.72 0.90
CA ILE A 77 -10.12 16.99 0.05
C ILE A 77 -9.95 15.50 0.31
N ASN A 78 -11.04 14.82 0.63
CA ASN A 78 -11.07 13.36 0.68
C ASN A 78 -11.52 12.83 -0.68
N TYR A 79 -10.74 11.94 -1.26
CA TYR A 79 -11.19 11.16 -2.41
C TYR A 79 -11.93 9.93 -1.91
N SER A 80 -13.01 9.59 -2.60
CA SER A 80 -13.82 8.43 -2.28
C SER A 80 -14.25 7.71 -3.53
N ALA A 81 -14.34 6.39 -3.44
CA ALA A 81 -15.01 5.54 -4.41
C ALA A 81 -16.31 4.99 -3.81
N VAL A 82 -17.27 4.65 -4.66
CA VAL A 82 -18.53 4.02 -4.23
C VAL A 82 -18.53 2.57 -4.66
N LEU A 83 -18.62 1.67 -3.68
CA LEU A 83 -18.80 0.24 -3.90
C LEU A 83 -20.29 -0.11 -3.79
N VAL A 84 -20.84 -0.67 -4.86
CA VAL A 84 -22.23 -1.15 -4.92
C VAL A 84 -22.22 -2.66 -5.04
N GLN A 85 -22.79 -3.35 -4.06
CA GLN A 85 -22.98 -4.79 -4.10
C GLN A 85 -24.45 -5.08 -4.42
N HIS A 86 -24.71 -5.69 -5.57
CA HIS A 86 -26.04 -6.05 -6.05
C HIS A 86 -26.10 -7.56 -6.33
N SER A 87 -27.31 -8.14 -6.40
CA SER A 87 -27.50 -9.56 -6.72
C SER A 87 -26.90 -10.00 -8.06
N ARG A 88 -26.71 -9.05 -9.00
CA ARG A 88 -26.09 -9.28 -10.31
C ARG A 88 -24.57 -9.08 -10.33
N GLY A 89 -23.97 -8.62 -9.24
CA GLY A 89 -22.53 -8.38 -9.16
C GLY A 89 -22.15 -7.16 -8.33
N THR A 90 -20.84 -6.91 -8.31
CA THR A 90 -20.22 -5.80 -7.58
C THR A 90 -19.75 -4.74 -8.57
N PHE A 91 -20.08 -3.48 -8.30
CA PHE A 91 -19.72 -2.33 -9.12
C PHE A 91 -18.90 -1.35 -8.28
N LEU A 92 -17.82 -0.83 -8.85
CA LEU A 92 -17.00 0.21 -8.24
C LEU A 92 -17.11 1.47 -9.11
N PHE A 93 -17.46 2.58 -8.49
CA PHE A 93 -17.54 3.89 -9.11
C PHE A 93 -16.42 4.78 -8.55
N ASP A 94 -15.71 5.44 -9.46
CA ASP A 94 -14.45 6.16 -9.24
C ASP A 94 -13.27 5.26 -8.82
N THR A 95 -12.03 5.64 -9.18
CA THR A 95 -10.78 4.88 -8.89
C THR A 95 -9.60 5.78 -8.62
#